data_AF-A0A536YH35-F1
#
_entry.id   AF-A0A536YH35-F1
#
_cell.length_a   1.000
_cell.length_b   1.000
_cell.length_c   1.000
_cell.angle_alpha   90.00
_cell.angle_beta   90.00
_cell.angle_gamma   90.00
#
_symmetry.space_group_name_H-M   'P 1'
#
loop_
_entity.id
_entity.type
_entity.pdbx_description
1 polymer ?
#
loop_
_entity_poly.entity_id
_entity_poly.type
_entity_poly.pdbx_seq_one_letter_code
_entity_poly.pdbx_strand_id
1 'polypeptide(L)'
;MNAILSALARAFVSLLHPKMLWLMVWPVIVALVLWVTLAALYWGEAAQWITAQLHQWPAYEWAVSVWPLKLIAAWFGWILLLLLFVPVVLITAVLIISVVSMPAMAAHVGARDYPGLVHRKGGTFAGSLWNALAPLVLFALL
;
A
#
# COMPACT_ATOMS: atom_id res chain seq x y z
N MET A 1 29.10 -20.84 -2.36
CA MET A 1 28.27 -20.33 -1.24
C MET A 1 28.77 -18.98 -0.69
N ASN A 2 30.07 -18.79 -0.41
CA ASN A 2 30.61 -17.51 0.07
C ASN A 2 30.38 -16.30 -0.86
N ALA A 3 30.44 -16.48 -2.18
CA ALA A 3 30.17 -15.40 -3.13
C ALA A 3 28.70 -14.91 -3.08
N ILE A 4 27.75 -15.83 -2.90
CA ILE A 4 26.31 -15.50 -2.79
C ILE A 4 26.03 -14.79 -1.47
N LEU A 5 26.54 -15.32 -0.35
CA LEU A 5 26.38 -14.70 0.97
C LEU A 5 27.03 -13.31 1.04
N SER A 6 28.22 -13.12 0.46
CA SER A 6 28.88 -11.81 0.42
C SER A 6 28.22 -10.81 -0.54
N ALA A 7 27.61 -11.27 -1.64
CA ALA A 7 26.78 -10.43 -2.49
C ALA A 7 25.50 -10.00 -1.77
N LEU A 8 24.84 -10.92 -1.06
CA LEU A 8 23.64 -10.64 -0.26
C LEU A 8 23.94 -9.66 0.88
N ALA A 9 25.04 -9.85 1.59
CA ALA A 9 25.47 -8.95 2.67
C ALA A 9 25.78 -7.54 2.14
N ARG A 10 26.47 -7.41 1.00
CA ARG A 10 26.74 -6.11 0.38
C ARG A 10 25.46 -5.43 -0.12
N ALA A 11 24.53 -6.18 -0.71
CA ALA A 11 23.22 -5.67 -1.10
C ALA A 11 22.40 -5.21 0.12
N PHE A 12 22.44 -5.96 1.22
CA PHE A 12 21.77 -5.58 2.47
C PHE A 12 22.36 -4.30 3.09
N VAL A 13 23.69 -4.18 3.13
CA VAL A 13 24.36 -2.95 3.60
C VAL A 13 24.08 -1.77 2.66
N SER A 14 23.97 -2.02 1.35
CA SER A 14 23.53 -1.01 0.37
C SER A 14 22.09 -0.53 0.63
N LEU A 15 21.19 -1.41 1.04
CA LEU A 15 19.82 -1.02 1.43
C LEU A 15 19.81 -0.11 2.65
N LEU A 16 20.77 -0.27 3.57
CA LEU A 16 20.94 0.59 4.75
C LEU A 16 21.51 1.97 4.43
N HIS A 17 21.88 2.25 3.17
CA HIS A 17 22.37 3.58 2.79
C HIS A 17 21.24 4.60 3.00
N PRO A 18 21.44 5.67 3.81
CA PRO A 18 20.36 6.53 4.30
C PRO A 18 19.43 7.08 3.21
N LYS A 19 19.97 7.34 2.02
CA LYS A 19 19.22 7.82 0.86
C LYS A 19 18.29 6.77 0.25
N MET A 20 18.70 5.50 0.20
CA MET A 20 17.85 4.40 -0.27
C MET A 20 16.75 4.06 0.74
N LEU A 21 17.08 4.05 2.05
CA LEU A 21 16.08 3.91 3.10
C LEU A 21 15.02 5.00 3.02
N TRP A 22 15.44 6.26 2.84
CA TRP A 22 14.50 7.37 2.73
C TRP A 22 13.54 7.18 1.55
N LEU A 23 14.05 6.80 0.37
CA LEU A 23 13.28 6.49 -0.83
C LEU A 23 12.19 5.41 -0.62
N MET A 24 12.41 4.47 0.30
CA MET A 24 11.44 3.43 0.64
C MET A 24 10.45 3.86 1.73
N VAL A 25 10.88 4.71 2.66
CA VAL A 25 10.10 5.07 3.86
C VAL A 25 9.17 6.26 3.62
N TRP A 26 9.60 7.27 2.87
CA TRP A 26 8.78 8.47 2.64
C TRP A 26 7.40 8.18 2.01
N PRO A 27 7.23 7.22 1.06
CA PRO A 27 5.92 6.91 0.48
C PRO A 27 4.96 6.31 1.51
N VAL A 28 5.50 5.47 2.40
CA VAL A 28 4.74 4.84 3.48
C VAL A 28 4.31 5.91 4.49
N ILE A 29 5.20 6.85 4.82
CA ILE A 29 4.85 7.99 5.70
C ILE A 29 3.73 8.82 5.07
N VAL A 30 3.81 9.15 3.78
CA VAL A 30 2.77 9.94 3.10
C VAL A 30 1.43 9.21 3.12
N ALA A 31 1.41 7.91 2.80
CA ALA A 31 0.20 7.10 2.87
C ALA A 31 -0.36 7.04 4.30
N LEU A 32 0.49 6.85 5.31
CA LEU A 32 0.08 6.84 6.72
C LEU A 32 -0.50 8.18 7.14
N VAL A 33 0.17 9.30 6.85
CA VAL A 33 -0.32 10.64 7.21
C VAL A 33 -1.69 10.89 6.58
N LEU A 34 -1.86 10.56 5.29
CA LEU A 34 -3.14 10.68 4.60
C LEU A 34 -4.24 9.88 5.30
N TRP A 35 -4.04 8.57 5.48
CA TRP A 35 -5.05 7.68 6.01
C TRP A 35 -5.32 7.87 7.50
N VAL A 36 -4.30 8.19 8.31
CA VAL A 36 -4.48 8.53 9.72
C VAL A 36 -5.27 9.81 9.87
N THR A 37 -5.02 10.82 9.02
CA THR A 37 -5.82 12.05 9.01
C THR A 37 -7.27 11.76 8.66
N LEU A 38 -7.51 10.96 7.61
CA LEU A 38 -8.86 10.55 7.23
C LEU A 38 -9.55 9.73 8.33
N ALA A 39 -8.84 8.81 8.99
CA ALA A 39 -9.36 8.08 10.13
C ALA A 39 -9.73 9.03 11.28
N ALA A 40 -8.84 9.95 11.65
CA ALA A 40 -9.11 10.89 12.74
C ALA A 40 -10.38 11.74 12.50
N LEU A 41 -10.66 12.08 11.25
CA LEU A 41 -11.81 12.92 10.87
C LEU A 41 -13.10 12.11 10.64
N TYR A 42 -13.01 10.95 9.99
CA TYR A 42 -14.17 10.24 9.43
C TYR A 42 -14.37 8.82 9.96
N TRP A 43 -13.61 8.38 10.97
CA TRP A 43 -13.70 6.99 11.46
C TRP A 43 -15.12 6.61 11.90
N GLY A 44 -15.80 7.49 12.63
CA GLY A 44 -17.18 7.22 13.09
C GLY A 44 -18.16 7.06 11.94
N GLU A 45 -18.12 7.98 10.97
CA GLU A 45 -18.98 7.93 9.77
C GLU A 45 -18.68 6.69 8.92
N ALA A 46 -17.40 6.35 8.74
CA ALA A 46 -16.98 5.17 8.01
C ALA A 46 -17.46 3.87 8.70
N ALA A 47 -17.33 3.78 10.02
CA ALA A 47 -17.79 2.62 10.78
C ALA A 47 -19.32 2.47 10.69
N GLN A 48 -20.07 3.58 10.80
CA GLN A 48 -21.51 3.59 10.62
C GLN A 48 -21.93 3.18 9.22
N TRP A 49 -21.23 3.67 8.20
CA TRP A 49 -21.47 3.29 6.81
C TRP A 49 -21.25 1.78 6.60
N ILE A 50 -20.16 1.22 7.12
CA ILE A 50 -19.89 -0.23 7.05
C ILE A 50 -21.00 -1.01 7.78
N THR A 51 -21.37 -0.61 8.99
CA THR A 51 -22.45 -1.27 9.73
C THR A 51 -23.79 -1.20 8.97
N ALA A 52 -24.10 -0.08 8.33
CA ALA A 52 -25.29 0.04 7.49
C ALA A 52 -25.27 -0.91 6.28
N GLN A 53 -24.10 -1.14 5.67
CA GLN A 53 -23.95 -2.16 4.62
C GLN A 53 -24.11 -3.58 5.17
N LEU A 54 -23.58 -3.85 6.37
CA LEU A 54 -23.71 -5.16 7.02
C LEU A 54 -25.17 -5.50 7.34
N HIS A 55 -26.00 -4.53 7.73
CA HIS A 55 -27.44 -4.74 7.94
C HIS A 55 -28.21 -5.18 6.69
N GLN A 56 -27.66 -4.98 5.49
CA GLN A 56 -28.27 -5.50 4.26
C GLN A 56 -28.05 -7.01 4.09
N TRP A 57 -27.13 -7.60 4.87
CA TRP A 57 -26.78 -9.01 4.78
C TRP A 57 -27.61 -9.85 5.76
N PRO A 58 -28.41 -10.82 5.28
CA PRO A 58 -29.31 -11.60 6.13
C PRO A 58 -28.64 -12.30 7.32
N ALA A 59 -27.39 -12.75 7.15
CA ALA A 59 -26.63 -13.42 8.20
C ALA A 59 -26.26 -12.46 9.34
N TYR A 60 -25.89 -11.21 9.03
CA TYR A 60 -25.59 -10.19 10.03
C TYR A 60 -26.86 -9.76 10.75
N GLU A 61 -27.96 -9.55 10.01
CA GLU A 61 -29.25 -9.17 10.59
C GLU A 61 -29.79 -10.24 11.56
N TRP A 62 -29.69 -11.52 11.15
CA TRP A 62 -29.99 -12.64 12.03
C TRP A 62 -29.12 -12.63 13.29
N ALA A 63 -27.81 -12.42 13.16
CA ALA A 63 -26.89 -12.36 14.29
C ALA A 63 -27.20 -11.21 15.28
N VAL A 64 -27.67 -10.07 14.79
CA VAL A 64 -28.10 -8.93 15.63
C VAL A 64 -29.39 -9.26 16.42
N SER A 65 -30.26 -10.12 15.88
CA SER A 65 -31.51 -10.52 16.53
C SER A 65 -31.34 -11.55 17.66
N VAL A 66 -30.22 -12.28 17.69
CA VAL A 66 -29.99 -13.40 18.62
C VAL A 66 -29.03 -12.99 19.73
N TRP A 67 -29.44 -13.17 20.99
CA TRP A 67 -28.53 -13.08 22.13
C TRP A 67 -27.68 -14.37 22.25
N PRO A 68 -26.34 -14.31 22.44
CA PRO A 68 -25.48 -13.15 22.68
C PRO A 68 -24.78 -12.58 21.43
N LEU A 69 -25.06 -13.10 20.23
CA LEU A 69 -24.41 -12.68 18.97
C LEU A 69 -24.53 -11.17 18.69
N LYS A 70 -25.62 -10.55 19.14
CA LYS A 70 -25.81 -9.10 19.13
C LYS A 70 -24.64 -8.30 19.71
N LEU A 71 -24.03 -8.77 20.81
CA LEU A 71 -22.89 -8.11 21.45
C LEU A 71 -21.66 -8.11 20.53
N ILE A 72 -21.43 -9.20 19.79
CA ILE A 72 -20.31 -9.34 18.86
C ILE A 72 -20.57 -8.49 17.62
N ALA A 73 -21.80 -8.54 17.08
CA ALA A 73 -22.22 -7.80 15.90
C ALA A 73 -22.09 -6.27 16.08
N ALA A 74 -22.28 -5.76 17.30
CA ALA A 74 -22.14 -4.33 17.63
C ALA A 74 -20.71 -3.79 17.38
N TRP A 75 -19.69 -4.61 17.63
CA TRP A 75 -18.28 -4.23 17.41
C TRP A 75 -17.76 -4.63 16.04
N PHE A 76 -18.49 -5.47 15.32
CA PHE A 76 -18.02 -6.07 14.07
C PHE A 76 -17.68 -5.03 12.99
N GLY A 77 -18.50 -3.98 12.84
CA GLY A 77 -18.22 -2.90 11.87
C GLY A 77 -16.90 -2.16 12.16
N TRP A 78 -16.61 -1.90 13.45
CA TRP A 78 -15.35 -1.26 13.88
C TRP A 78 -14.14 -2.16 13.65
N ILE A 79 -14.27 -3.45 13.96
CA ILE A 79 -13.21 -4.44 13.73
C ILE A 79 -12.93 -4.58 12.23
N LEU A 80 -13.99 -4.65 11.43
CA LEU A 80 -13.88 -4.78 9.98
C LEU A 80 -13.24 -3.53 9.35
N LEU A 81 -13.61 -2.33 9.81
CA LEU A 81 -12.99 -1.09 9.37
C LEU A 81 -11.49 -1.08 9.68
N LEU A 82 -11.10 -1.48 10.89
CA LEU A 82 -9.70 -1.53 11.31
C LEU A 82 -8.91 -2.57 10.50
N LEU A 83 -9.50 -3.72 10.22
CA LEU A 83 -8.91 -4.73 9.37
C LEU A 83 -8.71 -4.24 7.94
N LEU A 84 -9.66 -3.47 7.39
CA LEU A 84 -9.60 -2.90 6.04
C LEU A 84 -8.64 -1.71 5.95
N PHE A 85 -8.44 -0.98 7.04
CA PHE A 85 -7.55 0.18 7.08
C PHE A 85 -6.10 -0.19 6.69
N VAL A 86 -5.55 -1.26 7.26
CA VAL A 86 -4.18 -1.71 7.01
C VAL A 86 -3.89 -2.01 5.52
N PRO A 87 -4.64 -2.87 4.82
CA PRO A 87 -4.38 -3.17 3.41
C PRO A 87 -4.57 -1.93 2.53
N VAL A 88 -5.53 -1.07 2.84
CA VAL A 88 -5.77 0.17 2.07
C VAL A 88 -4.57 1.13 2.16
N VAL A 89 -3.99 1.29 3.36
CA VAL A 89 -2.74 2.04 3.55
C VAL A 89 -1.60 1.43 2.74
N LEU A 90 -1.45 0.10 2.80
CA LEU A 90 -0.38 -0.61 2.08
C LEU A 90 -0.53 -0.49 0.56
N ILE A 91 -1.74 -0.67 0.01
CA ILE A 91 -2.03 -0.51 -1.42
C ILE A 91 -1.68 0.93 -1.85
N THR A 92 -2.09 1.92 -1.05
CA THR A 92 -1.79 3.32 -1.33
C THR A 92 -0.27 3.58 -1.31
N ALA A 93 0.45 3.06 -0.32
CA ALA A 93 1.90 3.17 -0.25
C ALA A 93 2.58 2.53 -1.46
N VAL A 94 2.16 1.32 -1.84
CA VAL A 94 2.68 0.61 -3.02
C VAL A 94 2.42 1.39 -4.31
N LEU A 95 1.24 2.02 -4.45
CA LEU A 95 0.94 2.89 -5.59
C LEU A 95 1.88 4.10 -5.64
N ILE A 96 2.10 4.79 -4.51
CA ILE A 96 3.04 5.91 -4.45
C ILE A 96 4.46 5.45 -4.77
N ILE A 97 4.89 4.29 -4.25
CA ILE A 97 6.19 3.69 -4.54
C ILE A 97 6.33 3.41 -6.04
N SER A 98 5.32 2.78 -6.64
CA SER A 98 5.32 2.41 -8.06
C SER A 98 5.40 3.63 -8.97
N VAL A 99 4.63 4.67 -8.66
CA VAL A 99 4.51 5.88 -9.49
C VAL A 99 5.69 6.83 -9.29
N VAL A 100 6.19 6.98 -8.07
CA VAL A 100 7.19 8.02 -7.74
C VAL A 100 8.56 7.44 -7.41
N SER A 101 8.61 6.41 -6.56
CA SER A 101 9.87 5.94 -5.99
C SER A 101 10.66 5.02 -6.92
N MET A 102 10.00 4.12 -7.64
CA MET A 102 10.66 3.24 -8.61
C MET A 102 11.37 4.01 -9.73
N PRO A 103 10.77 5.03 -10.37
CA PRO A 103 11.47 5.87 -11.34
C PRO A 103 12.64 6.65 -10.72
N ALA A 104 12.45 7.21 -9.52
CA ALA A 104 13.48 7.97 -8.82
C ALA A 104 14.68 7.09 -8.41
N MET A 105 14.41 5.85 -7.99
CA MET A 105 15.43 4.88 -7.62
C MET A 105 16.22 4.40 -8.86
N ALA A 106 15.53 4.15 -9.98
CA ALA A 106 16.17 3.82 -11.26
C ALA A 106 17.06 4.96 -11.77
N ALA A 107 16.59 6.21 -11.68
CA ALA A 107 17.38 7.39 -12.04
C ALA A 107 18.62 7.56 -11.14
N HIS A 108 18.49 7.29 -9.83
CA HIS A 108 19.60 7.43 -8.90
C HIS A 108 20.70 6.37 -9.11
N VAL A 109 20.31 5.10 -9.33
CA VAL A 109 21.23 4.00 -9.59
C VAL A 109 21.90 4.15 -10.96
N GLY A 110 21.14 4.53 -11.99
CA GLY A 110 21.67 4.78 -13.33
C GLY A 110 22.76 5.86 -13.36
N ALA A 111 22.60 6.93 -12.58
CA ALA A 111 23.58 8.01 -12.50
C ALA A 111 24.84 7.66 -11.68
N ARG A 112 24.72 6.79 -10.66
CA ARG A 112 25.82 6.53 -9.71
C ARG A 112 26.65 5.30 -10.07
N ASP A 113 26.00 4.20 -10.44
CA ASP A 113 26.69 2.91 -10.65
C ASP A 113 26.96 2.61 -12.14
N TYR A 114 26.28 3.33 -13.05
CA TYR A 114 26.38 3.12 -14.49
C TYR A 114 26.49 4.41 -15.33
N PRO A 115 27.46 5.31 -15.04
CA PRO A 115 27.58 6.61 -15.69
C PRO A 115 27.81 6.56 -17.21
N GLY A 116 28.26 5.42 -17.75
CA GLY A 116 28.48 5.21 -19.18
C GLY A 116 27.27 4.69 -19.98
N LEU A 117 26.14 4.40 -19.31
CA LEU A 117 24.94 3.89 -19.98
C LEU A 117 24.07 5.04 -20.51
N VAL A 118 23.86 5.05 -21.83
CA VAL A 118 22.93 5.99 -22.49
C VAL A 118 21.52 5.71 -21.98
N HIS A 119 20.91 6.70 -21.33
CA HIS A 119 19.51 6.65 -20.94
C HIS A 119 18.66 6.50 -22.20
N ARG A 120 18.24 5.27 -22.55
CA ARG A 120 17.14 5.09 -23.49
C ARG A 120 15.93 5.71 -22.81
N LYS A 121 15.27 6.68 -23.45
CA LYS A 121 14.16 7.50 -22.92
C LYS A 121 12.89 6.71 -22.49
N GLY A 122 13.01 5.45 -22.12
CA GLY A 122 11.96 4.61 -21.53
C GLY A 122 12.02 4.70 -20.02
N GLY A 123 10.87 4.97 -19.40
CA GLY A 123 10.77 5.29 -17.97
C GLY A 123 10.17 6.67 -17.70
N THR A 124 9.33 7.17 -18.62
CA THR A 124 8.55 8.39 -18.36
C THR A 124 7.51 8.12 -17.29
N PHE A 125 7.15 9.15 -16.51
CA PHE A 125 6.11 9.06 -15.47
C PHE A 125 4.79 8.49 -16.03
N ALA A 126 4.42 8.89 -17.26
CA ALA A 126 3.27 8.37 -17.98
C ALA A 126 3.38 6.86 -18.31
N GLY A 127 4.58 6.39 -18.70
CA GLY A 127 4.83 4.97 -18.94
C GLY A 127 4.75 4.13 -17.67
N SER A 128 5.27 4.63 -16.54
CA SER A 128 5.14 3.97 -15.23
C SER A 128 3.70 3.93 -14.74
N LEU A 129 2.94 5.02 -14.90
CA LEU A 129 1.53 5.07 -14.55
C LEU A 129 0.71 4.06 -15.35
N TRP A 130 0.95 3.97 -16.66
CA TRP A 130 0.30 2.96 -17.52
C TRP A 130 0.68 1.53 -17.13
N ASN A 131 1.96 1.28 -16.82
CA ASN A 131 2.43 -0.04 -16.42
C ASN A 131 1.90 -0.49 -15.04
N ALA A 132 1.51 0.45 -14.18
CA ALA A 132 0.85 0.16 -12.90
C ALA A 132 -0.67 -0.03 -13.05
N LEU A 133 -1.33 0.77 -13.89
CA LEU A 133 -2.78 0.72 -14.09
C LEU A 133 -3.22 -0.45 -14.98
N ALA A 134 -2.46 -0.78 -16.03
CA ALA A 134 -2.85 -1.82 -16.98
C ALA A 134 -3.05 -3.20 -16.34
N PRO A 135 -2.17 -3.70 -15.45
CA PRO A 135 -2.38 -4.97 -14.76
C PRO A 135 -3.59 -4.96 -13.82
N LEU A 136 -3.87 -3.83 -13.15
CA LEU A 136 -5.03 -3.68 -12.26
C LEU A 136 -6.34 -3.74 -13.04
N VAL A 137 -6.41 -3.04 -14.18
CA VAL A 137 -7.58 -3.07 -15.07
C VAL A 137 -7.78 -4.47 -15.63
N LEU A 138 -6.70 -5.13 -16.07
CA LEU A 138 -6.76 -6.47 -16.65
C LEU A 138 -7.20 -7.52 -15.62
N PHE A 139 -6.72 -7.41 -14.37
CA PHE A 139 -7.18 -8.23 -13.26
C PHE A 139 -8.65 -7.99 -12.91
N ALA A 140 -9.11 -6.74 -12.94
CA ALA A 140 -10.52 -6.42 -12.68
C ALA A 140 -11.48 -6.91 -13.79
N LEU A 141 -10.97 -7.15 -15.01
CA LEU A 141 -11.74 -7.64 -16.14
C LEU A 141 -11.73 -9.17 -16.29
N LEU A 142 -10.86 -9.87 -15.54
CA LEU A 142 -10.78 -11.34 -15.48
C LEU A 142 -11.68 -11.89 -14.35
#